data_AF-A0A497IIC2-F1
#
_entry.id   AF-A0A497IIC2-F1
#
_cell.length_a   1.000
_cell.length_b   1.000
_cell.length_c   1.000
_cell.angle_alpha   90.00
_cell.angle_beta   90.00
_cell.angle_gamma   90.00
#
_symmetry.space_group_name_H-M   'P 1'
#
loop_
_entity.id
_entity.type
_entity.pdbx_description
1 polymer ?
#
loop_
_entity_poly.entity_id
_entity_poly.type
_entity_poly.pdbx_seq_one_letter_code
_entity_poly.pdbx_strand_id
1 'polypeptide(L)'
;MKPGRHLYIVYEIKDNSTWNRLSRRLAYYGLRKVQQSVFNRIVILKDKEALIEEINGMDLGEEEKIHVIDLCERCRSEVIIIGKMPEARGHIVI
;
A
#
# COMPACT_ATOMS: atom_id res chain seq x y z
N MET A 1 -21.93 -4.05 -2.37
CA MET A 1 -20.49 -3.96 -2.02
C MET A 1 -20.10 -2.49 -2.07
N LYS A 2 -19.37 -1.95 -1.08
CA LYS A 2 -18.94 -0.54 -1.15
C LYS A 2 -17.92 -0.38 -2.29
N PRO A 3 -17.96 0.71 -3.08
CA PRO A 3 -17.00 0.94 -4.16
C PRO A 3 -15.59 1.07 -3.58
N GLY A 4 -14.63 0.40 -4.23
CA GLY A 4 -13.23 0.38 -3.82
C GLY A 4 -12.31 0.47 -5.02
N ARG A 5 -11.04 0.77 -4.76
CA ARG A 5 -10.00 0.96 -5.75
C ARG A 5 -8.80 0.09 -5.41
N HIS A 6 -8.17 -0.50 -6.41
CA HIS A 6 -6.97 -1.30 -6.18
C HIS A 6 -5.78 -0.35 -6.14
N LEU A 7 -5.19 -0.20 -4.95
CA LEU A 7 -4.04 0.66 -4.75
C LEU A 7 -2.76 -0.16 -4.77
N TYR A 8 -1.74 0.36 -5.43
CA TYR A 8 -0.35 -0.02 -5.24
C TYR A 8 0.36 1.12 -4.53
N ILE A 9 1.08 0.78 -3.46
CA ILE A 9 1.95 1.70 -2.74
C ILE A 9 3.37 1.21 -2.95
N VAL A 10 4.11 1.91 -3.79
CA VAL A 10 5.51 1.62 -4.11
C VAL A 10 6.36 2.65 -3.38
N TYR A 11 7.37 2.22 -2.64
CA TYR A 11 8.15 3.14 -1.82
C TYR A 11 9.65 2.91 -1.94
N GLU A 12 10.41 3.97 -1.69
CA GLU A 12 11.84 3.94 -1.45
C GLU A 12 12.08 4.68 -0.13
N ILE A 13 12.30 3.92 0.94
CA ILE A 13 12.48 4.42 2.31
C ILE A 13 13.68 3.69 2.89
N LYS A 14 14.63 4.46 3.41
CA LYS A 14 15.87 3.99 4.04
C LYS A 14 15.75 4.00 5.55
N ASP A 15 15.01 4.96 6.11
CA ASP A 15 14.82 5.04 7.56
C ASP A 15 13.84 3.96 8.06
N ASN A 16 14.31 3.16 9.01
CA ASN A 16 13.54 2.06 9.58
C ASN A 16 12.32 2.57 10.37
N SER A 17 12.38 3.75 10.98
CA SER A 17 11.27 4.28 11.77
C SER A 17 10.12 4.74 10.86
N THR A 18 10.45 5.46 9.77
CA THR A 18 9.51 5.86 8.71
C THR A 18 8.92 4.64 8.02
N TRP A 19 9.74 3.64 7.69
CA TRP A 19 9.27 2.39 7.10
C TRP A 19 8.28 1.64 8.01
N ASN A 20 8.58 1.55 9.31
CA ASN A 20 7.71 0.90 10.29
C ASN A 20 6.38 1.64 10.42
N ARG A 21 6.40 2.98 10.46
CA ARG A 21 5.21 3.82 10.52
C ARG A 21 4.33 3.62 9.27
N LEU A 22 4.92 3.70 8.08
CA LEU A 22 4.21 3.45 6.83
C LEU A 22 3.61 2.04 6.81
N SER A 23 4.41 1.01 7.10
CA SER A 23 3.97 -0.39 7.04
C SER A 23 2.77 -0.67 7.95
N ARG A 24 2.74 -0.09 9.17
CA ARG A 24 1.61 -0.21 10.09
C ARG A 24 0.36 0.49 9.56
N ARG A 25 0.50 1.68 8.98
CA ARG A 25 -0.65 2.40 8.39
C ARG A 25 -1.20 1.68 7.18
N LEU A 26 -0.35 1.19 6.28
CA LEU A 26 -0.80 0.41 5.12
C LEU A 26 -1.55 -0.86 5.55
N ALA A 27 -1.04 -1.56 6.57
CA ALA A 27 -1.71 -2.74 7.13
C ALA A 27 -3.06 -2.41 7.80
N TYR A 28 -3.16 -1.27 8.50
CA TYR A 28 -4.43 -0.80 9.08
C TYR A 28 -5.51 -0.60 8.02
N TYR A 29 -5.16 -0.04 6.86
CA TYR A 29 -6.05 0.10 5.71
C TYR A 29 -6.24 -1.21 4.91
N GLY A 30 -5.69 -2.31 5.41
CA GLY A 30 -5.82 -3.64 4.86
C GLY A 30 -4.89 -3.94 3.69
N LEU A 31 -4.00 -3.04 3.28
CA LEU A 31 -3.02 -3.34 2.24
C LEU A 31 -2.04 -4.41 2.73
N ARG A 32 -1.56 -5.23 1.80
CA ARG A 32 -0.63 -6.33 2.11
C ARG A 32 0.67 -6.13 1.37
N LYS A 33 1.77 -6.51 2.01
CA LYS A 33 3.10 -6.46 1.39
C LYS A 33 3.18 -7.56 0.33
N VAL A 34 3.41 -7.16 -0.92
CA VAL A 34 3.51 -8.09 -2.07
C VAL A 34 4.92 -8.19 -2.63
N GLN A 35 5.77 -7.19 -2.38
CA GLN A 35 7.20 -7.21 -2.64
C GLN A 35 7.95 -6.43 -1.54
N GLN A 36 9.28 -6.45 -1.55
CA GLN A 36 10.11 -5.79 -0.53
C GLN A 36 9.73 -4.32 -0.30
N SER A 37 9.34 -3.63 -1.37
CA SER A 37 9.01 -2.20 -1.39
C SER A 37 7.65 -1.90 -2.00
N VAL A 38 6.73 -2.87 -1.98
CA VAL A 38 5.39 -2.73 -2.57
C VAL A 38 4.32 -3.32 -1.68
N PHE A 39 3.28 -2.54 -1.41
CA PHE A 39 2.01 -3.00 -0.85
C PHE A 39 0.90 -2.87 -1.89
N ASN A 40 -0.07 -3.78 -1.87
CA ASN A 40 -1.30 -3.58 -2.62
C ASN A 40 -2.52 -4.18 -1.91
N ARG A 41 -3.71 -3.65 -2.23
CA ARG A 41 -5.03 -4.29 -2.09
C ARG A 41 -6.11 -3.36 -2.64
N ILE A 42 -7.34 -3.86 -2.71
CA ILE A 42 -8.54 -3.04 -2.76
C ILE A 42 -8.72 -2.30 -1.42
N VAL A 43 -8.83 -0.98 -1.50
CA VAL A 43 -9.21 -0.08 -0.39
C VAL A 43 -10.55 0.56 -0.75
N ILE A 44 -11.45 0.72 0.22
CA ILE A 44 -12.73 1.40 -0.04
C ILE A 44 -12.48 2.89 -0.29
N LEU A 45 -13.29 3.53 -1.14
CA LEU A 45 -13.04 4.91 -1.57
C LEU A 45 -12.90 5.91 -0.41
N LYS A 46 -13.76 5.80 0.61
CA LYS A 46 -13.70 6.66 1.80
C LYS A 46 -12.36 6.56 2.54
N ASP A 47 -11.81 5.36 2.61
CA ASP A 47 -10.56 5.09 3.33
C ASP A 47 -9.34 5.47 2.50
N LYS A 48 -9.46 5.47 1.16
CA LYS A 48 -8.39 5.89 0.25
C LYS A 48 -8.00 7.36 0.50
N GLU A 49 -8.96 8.26 0.63
CA GLU A 49 -8.70 9.69 0.82
C GLU A 49 -7.94 9.92 2.13
N ALA A 50 -8.43 9.36 3.24
CA ALA A 50 -7.77 9.43 4.54
C ALA A 50 -6.36 8.80 4.51
N LEU A 51 -6.18 7.66 3.83
CA LEU A 51 -4.87 7.04 3.65
C LEU A 51 -3.88 7.97 2.93
N ILE A 52 -4.32 8.63 1.85
CA ILE A 52 -3.46 9.53 1.07
C ILE A 52 -3.05 10.74 1.91
N GLU A 53 -3.98 11.34 2.65
CA GLU A 53 -3.68 12.46 3.55
C GLU A 53 -2.64 12.06 4.62
N GLU A 54 -2.80 10.89 5.22
CA GLU A 54 -1.86 10.38 6.22
C GLU A 54 -0.47 10.08 5.64
N ILE A 55 -0.38 9.52 4.42
CA ILE A 55 0.90 9.30 3.72
C ILE A 55 1.56 10.65 3.40
N ASN A 56 0.78 11.63 2.91
CA ASN A 56 1.28 12.95 2.56
C ASN A 56 1.79 13.74 3.79
N GLY A 57 1.27 13.44 4.98
CA GLY A 57 1.74 13.99 6.26
C GLY A 57 2.92 13.24 6.88
N MET A 58 3.54 12.27 6.18
CA MET A 58 4.75 11.61 6.65
C MET A 58 5.97 12.47 6.36
N ASP A 59 6.86 12.58 7.35
CA ASP A 59 8.16 13.21 7.18
C ASP A 59 9.09 12.22 6.47
N LEU A 60 9.32 12.44 5.18
CA LEU A 60 10.18 11.62 4.34
C LEU A 60 11.53 12.30 4.20
N GLY A 61 12.61 11.53 4.16
CA GLY A 61 13.92 12.07 3.78
C GLY A 61 13.92 12.64 2.35
N GLU A 62 14.84 13.55 2.03
CA GLU A 62 14.89 14.25 0.74
C GLU A 62 14.91 13.31 -0.48
N GLU A 63 15.52 12.13 -0.34
CA GLU A 63 15.65 11.12 -1.39
C GLU A 63 14.61 9.99 -1.28
N GLU A 64 13.76 10.02 -0.26
CA GLU A 64 12.72 9.03 -0.02
C GLU A 64 11.43 9.41 -0.76
N LYS A 65 10.72 8.41 -1.27
CA LYS A 65 9.50 8.66 -2.04
C LYS A 65 8.49 7.54 -1.90
N ILE A 66 7.22 7.90 -2.02
CA ILE A 66 6.10 6.98 -2.04
C ILE A 66 5.25 7.30 -3.26
N HIS A 67 5.06 6.32 -4.14
CA HIS A 67 4.12 6.37 -5.25
C HIS A 67 2.83 5.66 -4.84
N VAL A 68 1.72 6.38 -4.96
CA VAL A 68 0.37 5.83 -4.82
C VAL A 68 -0.23 5.68 -6.21
N ILE A 69 -0.40 4.44 -6.67
CA ILE A 69 -0.97 4.13 -7.98
C ILE A 69 -2.37 3.56 -7.76
N ASP A 70 -3.37 4.28 -8.29
CA ASP A 70 -4.77 3.89 -8.21
C ASP A 70 -5.23 3.27 -9.54
N LEU A 71 -5.52 1.96 -9.52
CA LEU A 71 -6.01 1.24 -10.69
C LEU A 71 -7.53 1.16 -10.72
N CYS A 72 -8.09 1.43 -11.91
CA CYS A 72 -9.48 1.07 -12.20
C CYS A 72 -9.64 -0.45 -12.32
N GLU A 73 -10.88 -0.95 -12.35
CA GLU A 73 -11.16 -2.39 -12.44
C GLU A 73 -10.54 -3.03 -13.69
N ARG A 74 -10.58 -2.33 -14.83
CA ARG A 74 -9.97 -2.80 -16.09
C ARG A 74 -8.45 -2.93 -15.96
N CYS A 75 -7.76 -1.86 -15.56
CA CYS A 75 -6.30 -1.88 -15.39
C CYS A 75 -5.84 -2.95 -14.39
N ARG A 76 -6.63 -3.17 -13.33
CA ARG A 76 -6.37 -4.25 -12.37
C ARG A 76 -6.40 -5.63 -13.04
N SER A 77 -7.36 -5.89 -13.93
CA SER A 77 -7.50 -7.20 -14.60
C SER A 77 -6.33 -7.53 -15.53
N GLU A 78 -5.56 -6.51 -15.92
CA GLU A 78 -4.42 -6.62 -16.81
C GLU A 78 -3.08 -6.71 -16.04
N VAL A 79 -3.11 -6.74 -14.70
CA VAL A 79 -1.90 -6.89 -13.89
C VAL A 79 -1.31 -8.29 -14.08
N ILE A 80 -0.04 -8.33 -14.48
CA ILE A 80 0.74 -9.56 -14.62
C ILE A 80 1.73 -9.66 -13.46
N ILE A 81 1.73 -10.79 -12.76
CA ILE A 81 2.68 -11.11 -11.68
C ILE A 81 3.58 -12.24 -12.16
N ILE A 82 4.90 -12.01 -12.16
CA ILE A 82 5.91 -13.00 -12.52
C ILE A 82 6.67 -13.38 -11.24
N GLY A 83 6.68 -14.68 -10.92
CA GLY A 83 7.33 -15.22 -9.71
C GLY A 83 6.35 -15.63 -8.61
N LYS A 84 6.89 -15.95 -7.44
CA LYS A 84 6.07 -16.39 -6.29
C LYS A 84 5.52 -15.18 -5.55
N MET A 85 4.21 -15.17 -5.33
CA MET A 85 3.59 -14.27 -4.38
C MET A 85 3.97 -14.69 -2.95
N PRO A 86 4.29 -13.74 -2.06
CA PRO A 86 4.46 -14.06 -0.66
C PRO A 86 3.15 -14.67 -0.13
N GLU A 87 3.27 -15.74 0.65
CA GLU A 87 2.11 -16.33 1.31
C GLU A 87 1.41 -15.27 2.16
N ALA A 88 0.08 -15.23 2.07
CA ALA A 88 -0.70 -14.35 2.91
C ALA A 88 -0.56 -14.80 4.37
N ARG A 89 0.42 -14.24 5.08
CA ARG A 89 0.46 -14.33 6.54
C ARG A 89 -0.78 -13.58 7.03
N GLY A 90 -1.76 -14.31 7.57
CA GLY A 90 -2.89 -13.70 8.25
C GLY A 90 -2.36 -12.71 9.27
N HIS A 91 -2.65 -11.42 9.10
CA HIS A 91 -2.25 -10.43 10.09
C HIS A 91 -3.06 -10.72 11.37
N ILE A 92 -2.32 -10.90 12.46
CA ILE A 92 -2.82 -11.04 13.83
C ILE A 92 -3.78 -9.88 14.12
N VAL A 93 -4.98 -10.23 14.55
CA VAL A 93 -5.88 -9.34 15.30
C VAL A 93 -5.18 -9.06 16.63
N ILE A 94 -4.82 -7.80 16.91
CA ILE A 94 -4.54 -7.34 18.27
C ILE A 94 -5.59 -6.29 18.59
#